data_AF-A0A6G6ZRX5-F1
#
_entry.id   AF-A0A6G6ZRX5-F1
#
_cell.length_a   1.000
_cell.length_b   1.000
_cell.length_c   1.000
_cell.angle_alpha   90.00
_cell.angle_beta   90.00
_cell.angle_gamma   90.00
#
_symmetry.space_group_name_H-M   'P 1'
#
loop_
_entity.id
_entity.type
_entity.pdbx_description
1 polymer ?
#
loop_
_entity_poly.entity_id
_entity_poly.type
_entity_poly.pdbx_seq_one_letter_code
_entity_poly.pdbx_strand_id
1 'polypeptide(L)' 'MMFPRYFRWISAFGVLAALVVLVIMALPVVSGMAPASDLIRPVIAAVAFGWAFTQSTKA' A
#
# COMPACT_ATOMS: atom_id res chain seq x y z
N MET A 1 -15.14 16.52 10.87
CA MET A 1 -16.45 15.91 10.49
C MET A 1 -16.24 14.41 10.61
N MET A 2 -16.96 13.70 11.49
CA MET A 2 -16.70 12.27 11.75
C MET A 2 -16.78 11.46 10.45
N PHE A 3 -15.64 10.92 10.00
CA PHE A 3 -15.58 9.98 8.88
C PHE A 3 -16.56 8.83 9.12
N PRO A 4 -17.51 8.56 8.20
CA PRO A 4 -18.49 7.49 8.37
C PRO A 4 -17.78 6.15 8.60
N ARG A 5 -18.27 5.34 9.55
CA ARG A 5 -17.67 4.05 9.94
C ARG A 5 -17.39 3.12 8.75
N TYR A 6 -18.16 3.25 7.67
CA TYR A 6 -17.98 2.54 6.40
C TYR A 6 -16.70 2.92 5.65
N PHE A 7 -16.30 4.20 5.70
CA PHE A 7 -15.08 4.69 5.05
C PHE A 7 -13.82 4.10 5.70
N ARG A 8 -13.84 3.87 7.02
CA ARG A 8 -12.74 3.16 7.72
C ARG A 8 -12.53 1.75 7.20
N TRP A 9 -13.61 1.02 6.89
CA TRP A 9 -13.53 -0.33 6.34
C TRP A 9 -13.01 -0.33 4.91
N ILE A 10 -13.51 0.57 4.05
CA ILE A 10 -13.01 0.71 2.67
C ILE A 10 -11.51 1.01 2.68
N SER A 11 -11.10 1.98 3.50
CA SER A 11 -9.70 2.36 3.55
C SER A 11 -8.84 1.22 4.12
N ALA A 12 -9.32 0.46 5.11
CA ALA A 12 -8.61 -0.73 5.61
C ALA A 12 -8.45 -1.80 4.52
N PHE A 13 -9.49 -2.07 3.73
CA PHE A 13 -9.41 -2.96 2.57
C PHE A 13 -8.42 -2.45 1.52
N GLY A 14 -8.37 -1.14 1.28
CA GLY A 14 -7.39 -0.51 0.38
C GLY A 14 -5.95 -0.73 0.84
N VAL A 15 -5.68 -0.58 2.14
CA VAL A 15 -4.36 -0.86 2.73
C VAL A 15 -3.99 -2.35 2.59
N LEU A 16 -4.95 -3.24 2.85
CA LEU A 16 -4.74 -4.69 2.73
C LEU A 16 -4.44 -5.10 1.28
N ALA A 17 -5.17 -4.56 0.31
CA ALA A 17 -4.91 -4.77 -1.11
C ALA A 17 -3.51 -4.25 -1.52
N ALA A 18 -3.12 -3.07 -1.06
CA ALA A 18 -1.80 -2.51 -1.33
C ALA A 18 -0.66 -3.39 -0.77
N LEU A 19 -0.83 -3.93 0.43
CA LEU A 19 0.12 -4.88 1.02
C LEU A 19 0.23 -6.18 0.22
N VAL A 20 -0.90 -6.73 -0.24
CA VAL A 20 -0.88 -7.94 -1.08
C VAL A 20 -0.15 -7.70 -2.39
N VAL A 21 -0.40 -6.57 -3.05
CA VAL A 21 0.30 -6.20 -4.29
C VAL A 21 1.81 -6.03 -4.04
N LEU A 22 2.20 -5.40 -2.93
CA LEU A 22 3.60 -5.25 -2.55
C LEU A 22 4.28 -6.62 -2.38
N VAL A 23 3.63 -7.56 -1.68
CA VAL A 23 4.15 -8.92 -1.49
C VAL A 23 4.31 -9.65 -2.82
N ILE A 24 3.31 -9.57 -3.71
CA ILE A 24 3.36 -10.20 -5.03
C ILE A 24 4.52 -9.63 -5.86
N MET A 25 4.75 -8.31 -5.82
CA MET A 25 5.86 -7.68 -6.52
C MET A 25 7.23 -8.00 -5.90
N ALA A 26 7.29 -8.28 -4.60
CA ALA A 26 8.52 -8.65 -3.91
C ALA A 26 8.94 -10.10 -4.15
N LEU A 27 8.00 -11.01 -4.38
CA LEU A 27 8.27 -12.43 -4.68
C LEU A 27 9.34 -12.65 -5.78
N PRO A 28 9.26 -12.05 -6.97
CA PRO A 28 10.25 -12.25 -8.03
C PRO A 28 11.63 -11.68 -7.68
N VAL A 29 11.70 -10.65 -6.84
CA VAL A 29 12.98 -10.11 -6.36
C VAL A 29 13.63 -11.04 -5.34
N VAL A 30 12.85 -11.56 -4.39
CA VAL A 30 13.35 -12.50 -3.37
C VAL A 30 13.74 -13.84 -3.99
N SER A 31 13.07 -14.28 -5.05
CA SER A 31 13.42 -15.49 -5.80
C SER A 31 14.59 -15.29 -6.79
N GLY A 32 15.15 -14.07 -6.88
CA GLY A 32 16.26 -13.75 -7.78
C GLY A 32 15.87 -13.66 -9.26
N MET A 33 14.58 -13.69 -9.58
CA MET A 33 14.07 -13.58 -10.94
C MET A 33 13.92 -12.14 -11.45
N ALA A 34 13.98 -11.15 -10.56
CA ALA A 34 13.90 -9.73 -10.90
C ALA A 34 14.90 -8.88 -10.09
N PRO A 35 15.44 -7.80 -10.66
CA PRO A 35 16.32 -6.89 -9.94
C PRO A 35 15.56 -6.11 -8.86
N ALA A 36 16.21 -5.85 -7.72
CA ALA A 36 15.61 -5.09 -6.62
C ALA A 36 15.22 -3.65 -7.01
N SER A 37 15.75 -3.12 -8.11
CA SER A 37 15.34 -1.83 -8.68
C SER A 37 13.86 -1.79 -9.07
N ASP A 38 13.27 -2.93 -9.41
CA ASP A 38 11.85 -3.02 -9.79
C ASP A 38 10.91 -2.78 -8.60
N LEU A 39 11.43 -2.90 -7.37
CA LEU A 39 10.67 -2.59 -6.15
C LEU A 39 10.66 -1.10 -5.81
N ILE A 40 11.51 -0.27 -6.41
CA ILE A 40 11.62 1.16 -6.05
C ILE A 40 10.29 1.88 -6.30
N ARG A 41 9.70 1.70 -7.48
CA ARG A 41 8.40 2.29 -7.84
C ARG A 41 7.25 1.85 -6.92
N PRO A 42 7.00 0.53 -6.71
CA PRO A 42 5.91 0.10 -5.85
C PRO A 42 6.13 0.47 -4.38
N VAL A 43 7.37 0.53 -3.89
CA VAL A 43 7.66 1.02 -2.53
C VAL A 43 7.33 2.51 -2.40
N ILE A 44 7.74 3.36 -3.35
CA ILE A 44 7.39 4.79 -3.33
C ILE A 44 5.87 4.96 -3.38
N ALA A 45 5.18 4.20 -4.24
CA ALA A 45 3.73 4.22 -4.31
C ALA A 45 3.09 3.79 -2.98
N ALA A 46 3.54 2.69 -2.37
CA ALA A 46 3.03 2.22 -1.08
C ALA A 46 3.23 3.25 0.04
N VAL A 47 4.38 3.93 0.08
CA VAL A 47 4.66 5.00 1.05
C VAL A 47 3.74 6.21 0.79
N ALA A 48 3.58 6.64 -0.46
CA ALA A 48 2.69 7.75 -0.81
C ALA A 48 1.22 7.45 -0.49
N PHE A 49 0.75 6.24 -0.80
CA PHE A 49 -0.61 5.79 -0.46
C PHE A 49 -0.80 5.66 1.06
N GLY A 50 0.18 5.12 1.79
CA GLY A 50 0.14 5.03 3.25
C GLY A 50 0.14 6.41 3.92
N TRP A 51 0.87 7.37 3.36
CA TRP A 51 0.85 8.77 3.80
C TRP A 51 -0.51 9.43 3.54
N ALA A 52 -1.04 9.30 2.33
CA ALA A 52 -2.35 9.83 1.96
C ALA A 52 -3.48 9.21 2.83
N PHE A 53 -3.41 7.91 3.10
CA PHE A 53 -4.31 7.22 4.03
C PHE A 53 -4.21 7.79 5.45
N THR A 54 -2.98 7.97 5.97
CA THR A 54 -2.75 8.54 7.30
C THR A 54 -3.34 9.94 7.42
N GLN A 55 -3.16 10.77 6.39
CA GLN A 55 -3.78 12.09 6.31
C GLN A 55 -5.32 12.01 6.26
N SER A 56 -5.88 11.10 5.45
CA SER A 56 -7.32 10.88 5.38
C SER A 56 -7.93 10.45 6.73
N THR A 57 -7.17 9.79 7.59
CA THR A 57 -7.64 9.35 8.91
C THR A 57 -7.51 10.39 10.02
N LYS A 58 -6.84 11.52 9.76
CA LYS A 58 -6.63 12.62 10.72
C LYS A 58 -7.76 13.68 10.72
N ALA A 59 -8.79 13.55 9.87
CA ALA A 59 -9.88 14.52 9.71
C ALA A 59 -11.20 14.12 10.41
#